data_AF-A0A3B4UQM1-F1
#
_entry.id   AF-A0A3B4UQM1-F1
#
_cell.length_a   1.000
_cell.length_b   1.000
_cell.length_c   1.000
_cell.angle_alpha   90.00
_cell.angle_beta   90.00
_cell.angle_gamma   90.00
#
_symmetry.space_group_name_H-M   'P 1'
#
loop_
_entity.id
_entity.type
_entity.pdbx_description
1 polymer ?
#
loop_
_entity_poly.entity_id
_entity_poly.type
_entity_poly.pdbx_seq_one_letter_code
_entity_poly.pdbx_strand_id
1 'polypeptide(L)'
;MTHVHYKFSSKLSYDTVVFDGPHITLTDLKRQIMGREKLRAGDCDLQITNAQTKQEYTDNEGLIPKGSSVIVRRIPISGGKSSSSGKNQNIHQVVHHCYFMLNSCSAVLSMILCTNSNTSQKLLLAAV
;
A
#
# COMPACT_ATOMS: atom_id res chain seq x y z
N MET A 1 4.80 -0.18 27.64
CA MET A 1 3.96 -0.21 26.43
C MET A 1 4.81 -0.65 25.25
N THR A 2 4.36 -1.65 24.51
CA THR A 2 5.03 -2.14 23.30
C THR A 2 4.34 -1.57 22.06
N HIS A 3 5.10 -1.24 21.03
CA HIS A 3 4.56 -0.64 19.81
C HIS A 3 5.25 -1.17 18.55
N VAL A 4 4.50 -1.13 17.44
CA VAL A 4 5.00 -1.36 16.08
C VAL A 4 4.84 -0.07 15.30
N HIS A 5 5.87 0.32 14.56
CA HIS A 5 5.81 1.43 13.62
C HIS A 5 5.29 0.91 12.28
N TYR A 6 4.24 1.53 11.75
CA TYR A 6 3.72 1.18 10.44
C TYR A 6 3.60 2.41 9.56
N LYS A 7 3.67 2.20 8.25
CA LYS A 7 3.48 3.26 7.26
C LYS A 7 2.77 2.69 6.05
N PHE A 8 1.74 3.36 5.56
CA PHE A 8 1.19 3.02 4.26
C PHE A 8 2.21 3.33 3.16
N SER A 9 2.32 2.48 2.15
CA SER A 9 3.20 2.75 1.00
C SER A 9 2.92 4.12 0.36
N SER A 10 1.66 4.56 0.41
CA SER A 10 1.16 5.84 -0.09
C SER A 10 1.47 7.04 0.82
N LYS A 11 1.89 6.80 2.07
CA LYS A 11 2.22 7.83 3.07
C LYS A 11 3.73 7.88 3.31
N LEU A 12 4.23 9.08 3.62
CA LEU A 12 5.62 9.28 4.04
C LEU A 12 5.80 9.10 5.56
N SER A 13 4.75 9.45 6.33
CA SER A 13 4.76 9.40 7.79
C SER A 13 4.53 7.99 8.33
N TYR A 14 5.16 7.71 9.48
CA TYR A 14 4.91 6.50 10.26
C TYR A 14 3.89 6.77 11.35
N ASP A 15 2.96 5.85 11.49
CA ASP A 15 2.00 5.73 12.58
C ASP A 15 2.44 4.62 13.53
N THR A 16 1.81 4.56 14.71
CA THR A 16 2.12 3.55 15.73
C THR A 16 0.89 2.76 16.13
N VAL A 17 1.08 1.45 16.22
CA VAL A 17 0.13 0.55 16.88
C VAL A 17 0.69 0.17 18.23
N VAL A 18 -0.07 0.44 19.29
CA VAL A 18 0.27 0.05 20.67
C VAL A 18 -0.44 -1.26 20.96
N PHE A 19 0.30 -2.22 21.49
CA PHE A 19 -0.21 -3.52 21.88
C PHE A 19 0.51 -3.96 23.16
N ASP A 20 -0.04 -4.95 23.84
CA ASP A 20 0.56 -5.51 25.04
C ASP A 20 1.09 -6.91 24.72
N GLY A 21 2.42 -7.04 24.68
CA GLY A 21 3.09 -8.33 24.46
C GLY A 21 4.48 -8.19 23.82
N PRO A 22 5.25 -9.29 23.75
CA PRO A 22 6.56 -9.29 23.07
C PRO A 22 6.44 -9.17 21.55
N HIS A 23 5.34 -9.69 20.98
CA HIS A 23 5.04 -9.72 19.55
C HIS A 23 3.54 -9.54 19.33
N ILE A 24 3.17 -9.09 18.14
CA ILE A 24 1.79 -9.02 17.66
C ILE A 24 1.61 -9.98 16.49
N THR A 25 0.46 -10.63 16.41
CA THR A 25 0.12 -11.49 15.27
C THR A 25 -0.25 -10.63 14.06
N LEU A 26 0.00 -11.14 12.86
CA LEU A 26 -0.36 -10.46 11.62
C LEU A 26 -1.84 -10.08 11.59
N THR A 27 -2.72 -11.01 11.97
CA THR A 27 -4.17 -10.78 11.99
C THR A 27 -4.58 -9.66 12.94
N ASP A 28 -4.00 -9.60 14.15
CA ASP A 28 -4.34 -8.54 15.11
C ASP A 28 -3.81 -7.18 14.64
N LEU A 29 -2.58 -7.15 14.12
CA LEU A 29 -2.00 -5.92 13.57
C LEU A 29 -2.86 -5.37 12.42
N LYS A 30 -3.28 -6.23 11.48
CA LYS A 30 -4.18 -5.82 10.38
C LYS A 30 -5.48 -5.24 10.93
N ARG A 31 -6.12 -5.91 11.90
CA ARG A 31 -7.37 -5.42 12.52
C ARG A 31 -7.19 -4.06 13.18
N GLN A 32 -6.12 -3.84 13.93
CA GLN A 32 -5.85 -2.57 14.59
C GLN A 32 -5.64 -1.43 13.58
N ILE A 33 -4.90 -1.69 12.49
CA ILE A 33 -4.67 -0.71 11.42
C ILE A 33 -5.96 -0.40 10.66
N MET A 34 -6.76 -1.42 10.32
CA MET A 34 -8.06 -1.24 9.67
C MET A 34 -9.01 -0.38 10.53
N GLY A 35 -9.04 -0.61 11.85
CA GLY A 35 -9.84 0.17 12.78
C GLY A 35 -9.37 1.63 12.91
N ARG A 36 -8.05 1.86 13.01
CA ARG A 36 -7.47 3.21 13.10
C ARG A 36 -7.72 4.04 11.85
N GLU A 37 -7.49 3.45 10.68
CA GLU A 37 -7.62 4.13 9.37
C GLU A 37 -9.07 4.11 8.85
N LYS A 38 -10.02 3.51 9.60
CA LYS A 38 -11.44 3.38 9.23
C LYS A 38 -11.65 2.77 7.84
N LEU A 39 -10.81 1.79 7.51
CA LEU A 39 -10.88 1.10 6.23
C LEU A 39 -12.03 0.09 6.24
N ARG A 40 -12.77 0.01 5.12
CA ARG A 40 -13.84 -0.96 4.95
C ARG A 40 -13.26 -2.35 4.72
N ALA A 41 -13.42 -3.22 5.71
CA ALA A 41 -12.94 -4.60 5.67
C ALA A 41 -13.54 -5.46 4.54
N GLY A 42 -14.66 -5.02 3.95
CA GLY A 42 -15.32 -5.67 2.83
C GLY A 42 -14.83 -5.25 1.44
N ASP A 43 -13.96 -4.25 1.33
CA ASP A 43 -13.49 -3.72 0.04
C ASP A 43 -11.98 -3.95 -0.19
N CYS A 44 -11.19 -4.01 0.89
CA CYS A 44 -9.74 -4.18 0.82
C CYS A 44 -9.19 -5.04 1.97
N ASP A 45 -8.16 -5.83 1.67
CA ASP A 45 -7.25 -6.42 2.66
C ASP A 45 -5.94 -5.60 2.74
N LEU A 46 -5.14 -5.86 3.78
CA LEU A 46 -3.83 -5.26 3.99
C LEU A 46 -2.74 -6.31 3.78
N GLN A 47 -1.75 -5.98 2.96
CA GLN A 47 -0.49 -6.71 2.87
C GLN A 47 0.55 -6.00 3.73
N ILE A 48 1.24 -6.77 4.58
CA ILE A 48 2.25 -6.26 5.52
C ILE A 48 3.63 -6.77 5.09
N THR A 49 4.58 -5.86 4.98
CA THR A 49 5.97 -6.15 4.62
C THR A 49 6.90 -5.52 5.65
N ASN A 50 7.94 -6.21 6.10
CA ASN A 50 8.96 -5.64 6.96
C ASN A 50 9.74 -4.53 6.22
N ALA A 51 9.89 -3.36 6.82
CA ALA A 51 10.56 -2.22 6.19
C ALA A 51 12.08 -2.42 6.04
N GLN A 52 12.69 -3.21 6.92
CA GLN A 52 14.14 -3.44 6.94
C GLN A 52 14.52 -4.63 6.06
N THR A 53 13.92 -5.80 6.31
CA THR A 53 14.27 -7.04 5.61
C THR A 53 13.54 -7.19 4.28
N LYS A 54 12.52 -6.36 4.02
CA LYS A 54 11.62 -6.48 2.87
C LYS A 54 10.87 -7.82 2.80
N GLN A 55 10.86 -8.58 3.89
CA GLN A 55 10.14 -9.85 3.99
C GLN A 55 8.64 -9.57 4.12
N GLU A 56 7.84 -10.27 3.32
CA GLU A 56 6.39 -10.19 3.37
C GLU A 56 5.82 -11.17 4.41
N TYR A 57 4.89 -10.69 5.23
CA TYR A 57 4.17 -11.54 6.18
C TYR A 57 2.90 -12.05 5.50
N THR A 58 2.92 -13.31 5.08
CA THR A 58 1.78 -13.98 4.44
C THR A 58 0.99 -14.84 5.42
N ASP A 59 1.63 -15.34 6.45
CA ASP A 59 1.04 -16.26 7.43
C ASP A 59 0.23 -15.49 8.46
N ASN A 60 -1.03 -15.89 8.68
CA ASN A 60 -1.92 -15.25 9.65
C ASN A 60 -1.37 -15.31 11.07
N GLU A 61 -0.64 -16.39 11.39
CA GLU A 61 0.08 -16.58 12.65
C GLU A 61 1.50 -15.99 12.64
N GLY A 62 1.86 -15.26 11.58
CA GLY A 62 3.13 -14.55 11.51
C GLY A 62 3.30 -13.59 12.68
N LEU A 63 4.41 -13.76 13.40
CA LEU A 63 4.72 -12.97 14.59
C LEU A 63 5.60 -11.78 14.21
N ILE A 64 5.10 -10.58 14.53
CA ILE A 64 5.82 -9.33 14.29
C ILE A 64 6.35 -8.85 15.64
N PRO A 65 7.69 -8.80 15.83
CA PRO A 65 8.27 -8.41 17.11
C PRO A 65 8.07 -6.92 17.38
N LYS A 66 8.03 -6.56 18.67
CA LYS A 66 7.97 -5.15 19.10
C LYS A 66 9.11 -4.32 18.51
N GLY A 67 8.84 -3.05 18.23
CA GLY A 67 9.81 -2.11 17.65
C GLY A 67 10.09 -2.33 16.16
N SER A 68 9.43 -3.30 15.52
CA SER A 68 9.54 -3.47 14.07
C SER A 68 8.92 -2.29 13.33
N SER A 69 9.51 -1.98 12.18
CA SER A 69 8.94 -1.06 11.20
C SER A 69 8.35 -1.87 10.04
N VAL A 70 7.08 -1.64 9.73
CA VAL A 70 6.37 -2.34 8.65
C VAL A 70 5.76 -1.37 7.65
N ILE A 71 5.70 -1.82 6.40
CA ILE A 71 5.06 -1.13 5.29
C ILE A 71 3.74 -1.84 5.00
N VAL A 72 2.67 -1.06 4.91
CA VAL A 72 1.31 -1.52 4.68
C VAL A 72 0.89 -1.18 3.26
N ARG A 73 0.38 -2.16 2.52
CA ARG A 73 -0.21 -1.99 1.18
C ARG A 73 -1.66 -2.45 1.19
N ARG A 74 -2.55 -1.72 0.51
CA ARG A 74 -3.95 -2.13 0.31
C ARG A 74 -4.06 -3.06 -0.89
N ILE A 75 -4.76 -4.18 -0.72
CA ILE A 75 -5.07 -5.15 -1.76
C ILE A 75 -6.59 -5.14 -1.95
N PRO A 76 -7.10 -4.83 -3.16
CA PRO A 76 -8.54 -4.90 -3.40
C PRO A 76 -9.02 -6.35 -3.31
N ILE A 77 -10.15 -6.58 -2.64
CA ILE A 77 -10.78 -7.89 -2.64
C ILE A 77 -11.80 -7.95 -3.78
N SER A 78 -11.32 -8.33 -4.97
CA SER A 78 -12.19 -8.61 -6.11
C SER A 78 -13.08 -9.81 -5.76
N GLY A 79 -14.40 -9.65 -5.92
CA GLY A 79 -15.41 -10.64 -5.54
C GLY A 79 -15.18 -12.00 -6.20
N GLY A 80 -14.54 -12.91 -5.47
CA GLY A 80 -14.27 -14.27 -5.93
C GLY A 80 -13.35 -14.96 -4.94
N LYS A 81 -13.92 -15.86 -4.14
CA LYS A 81 -13.26 -16.71 -3.14
C LYS A 81 -11.81 -17.05 -3.50
N SER A 82 -10.85 -16.73 -2.62
CA SER A 82 -9.56 -17.43 -2.52
C SER A 82 -8.97 -17.19 -1.13
N SER A 83 -9.27 -18.10 -0.23
CA SER A 83 -8.44 -18.36 0.94
C SER A 83 -7.07 -18.87 0.47
N SER A 84 -6.01 -18.26 0.99
CA SER A 84 -4.63 -18.77 1.14
C SER A 84 -3.76 -19.05 -0.09
N SER A 85 -2.47 -18.72 0.10
CA SER A 85 -1.28 -19.37 -0.47
C SER A 85 -0.66 -18.78 -1.75
N GLY A 86 0.40 -17.98 -1.52
CA GLY A 86 1.64 -17.94 -2.28
C GLY A 86 1.55 -17.94 -3.81
N LYS A 87 1.74 -16.75 -4.41
CA LYS A 87 2.47 -16.64 -5.67
C LYS A 87 3.08 -15.24 -5.78
N ASN A 88 4.41 -15.23 -5.78
CA ASN A 88 5.22 -14.18 -6.35
C ASN A 88 4.71 -13.89 -7.77
N GLN A 89 4.11 -12.71 -7.97
CA GLN A 89 3.85 -12.15 -9.30
C GLN A 89 4.16 -10.66 -9.23
N ASN A 90 5.44 -10.39 -9.42
CA ASN A 90 5.96 -9.12 -9.87
C ASN A 90 5.20 -8.69 -11.16
N ILE A 91 4.81 -7.41 -11.24
CA ILE A 91 4.60 -6.58 -12.44
C ILE A 91 3.18 -6.37 -13.03
N HIS A 92 2.18 -7.26 -12.97
CA HIS A 92 0.96 -7.05 -13.78
C HIS A 92 -0.35 -6.64 -13.04
N GLN A 93 -0.23 -6.01 -11.87
CA GLN A 93 -1.36 -5.35 -11.18
C GLN A 93 -1.04 -3.91 -10.74
N VAL A 94 0.23 -3.50 -10.84
CA VAL A 94 0.71 -2.16 -10.46
C VAL A 94 0.14 -1.09 -11.41
N VAL A 95 -0.04 -1.42 -12.69
CA VAL A 95 -0.46 -0.45 -13.72
C VAL A 95 -1.92 0.02 -13.54
N HIS A 96 -2.84 -0.87 -13.15
CA HIS A 96 -4.25 -0.50 -13.03
C HIS A 96 -4.57 0.24 -11.71
N HIS A 97 -3.82 -0.04 -10.63
CA HIS A 97 -4.01 0.61 -9.34
C HIS A 97 -3.22 1.94 -9.21
N CYS A 98 -2.09 2.09 -9.91
CA CYS A 98 -1.44 3.40 -10.05
C CYS A 98 -2.35 4.41 -10.76
N TYR A 99 -3.16 3.99 -11.74
CA TYR A 99 -4.06 4.89 -12.45
C TYR A 99 -5.24 5.42 -11.60
N PHE A 100 -5.68 4.67 -10.58
CA PHE A 100 -6.83 5.08 -9.75
C PHE A 100 -6.44 5.99 -8.57
N MET A 101 -5.21 5.86 -8.05
CA MET A 101 -4.71 6.76 -6.98
C MET A 101 -4.19 8.11 -7.50
N LEU A 102 -3.90 8.25 -8.81
CA LEU A 102 -3.64 9.57 -9.41
C LEU A 102 -4.90 10.42 -9.59
N ASN A 103 -6.11 9.82 -9.61
CA ASN A 103 -7.36 10.54 -9.89
C ASN A 103 -8.17 10.94 -8.65
N SER A 104 -7.76 10.54 -7.44
CA SER A 104 -8.40 11.00 -6.19
C SER A 104 -7.63 12.14 -5.49
N CYS A 105 -6.43 12.47 -5.97
CA CYS A 105 -5.76 13.72 -5.63
C CYS A 105 -6.22 14.81 -6.61
N SER A 106 -7.29 15.54 -6.28
CA SER A 106 -7.75 16.74 -7.00
C SER A 106 -6.76 17.93 -6.96
N ALA A 107 -5.45 17.67 -6.84
CA ALA A 107 -4.44 18.70 -6.67
C ALA A 107 -3.15 18.50 -7.50
N VAL A 108 -3.09 17.53 -8.44
CA VAL A 108 -1.88 17.34 -9.28
C VAL A 108 -2.08 17.57 -10.78
N LEU A 109 -3.30 17.90 -11.23
CA LEU A 109 -3.52 18.22 -12.66
C LEU A 109 -3.34 19.71 -13.01
N SER A 110 -3.08 20.59 -12.04
CA SER A 110 -2.95 22.04 -12.31
C SER A 110 -1.52 22.53 -12.57
N MET A 111 -0.50 21.67 -12.56
CA MET A 111 0.90 22.11 -12.68
C MET A 111 1.59 21.74 -14.00
N ILE A 112 0.87 21.22 -15.00
CA ILE A 112 1.44 20.89 -16.33
C ILE A 112 0.96 21.88 -17.42
N LEU A 113 0.69 23.14 -17.05
CA LEU A 113 0.41 24.19 -18.04
C LEU A 113 1.28 25.45 -17.89
N CYS A 114 2.26 25.46 -16.99
CA CYS A 114 3.15 26.60 -16.85
C CYS A 114 4.59 26.18 -17.18
N THR A 115 5.14 26.85 -18.18
CA THR A 115 6.55 26.88 -18.63
C THR A 115 7.01 25.76 -19.57
N ASN A 116 6.64 25.85 -20.85
CA ASN A 116 7.68 25.98 -21.87
C ASN A 116 7.14 26.55 -23.19
N SER A 117 7.04 27.88 -23.27
CA SER A 117 7.17 28.57 -24.55
C SER A 117 8.66 28.64 -24.87
N ASN A 118 9.22 27.60 -25.48
CA ASN A 118 10.33 27.72 -26.42
C ASN A 118 10.65 26.38 -27.11
N THR A 119 10.46 26.40 -28.43
CA THR A 119 11.43 25.84 -29.37
C THR A 119 11.39 24.32 -29.60
N SER A 120 10.54 24.00 -30.58
CA SER A 120 10.90 23.24 -31.79
C SER A 120 11.02 21.73 -31.75
N GLN A 121 10.46 21.16 -32.83
CA GLN A 121 10.58 19.82 -33.40
C GLN A 121 9.56 18.81 -32.85
N LYS A 122 8.48 18.51 -33.59
CA LYS A 122 8.44 17.52 -34.70
C LYS A 122 9.02 16.18 -34.22
N LEU A 123 8.33 15.04 -34.27
CA LEU A 123 7.49 14.56 -35.36
C LEU A 123 6.82 13.23 -34.93
N LEU A 124 5.65 12.95 -35.54
CA LEU A 124 5.07 11.61 -35.81
C LEU A 124 4.58 10.82 -34.57
N LEU A 125 3.36 10.28 -34.52
CA LEU A 125 2.67 9.49 -35.54
C LEU A 125 1.22 9.21 -35.11
N ALA A 126 0.37 8.97 -36.13
CA ALA A 126 -0.94 8.31 -36.14
C ALA A 126 -2.18 9.22 -36.01
N ALA A 127 -3.22 9.10 -36.84
CA ALA A 127 -3.47 8.31 -38.05
C ALA A 127 -4.81 8.79 -38.64
N VAL A 128 -4.91 8.83 -39.97
CA VAL A 128 -6.11 8.91 -40.85
C VAL A 128 -7.17 9.96 -40.53
#